data_AF-A0A060CLF0-F1
#
_entry.id   AF-A0A060CLF0-F1
#
_cell.length_a   1.000
_cell.length_b   1.000
_cell.length_c   1.000
_cell.angle_alpha   90.00
_cell.angle_beta   90.00
_cell.angle_gamma   90.00
#
_symmetry.space_group_name_H-M   'P 1'
#
loop_
_entity.id
_entity.type
_entity.pdbx_description
1 polymer ?
#
loop_
_entity_poly.entity_id
_entity_poly.type
_entity_poly.pdbx_seq_one_letter_code
_entity_poly.pdbx_strand_id
1 'polypeptide(L)'
;ADVPDQTVWHRRLEPAEVAALLDRSWALVLPSFSEGLPRVAIESLARGRPIVGSDAGGIPNAVRDGENGLLVPPGDAPALADALVRLCSDRELAERLAANARPSGEHLLTPPDEYARRVADLVERVVSPTPHAFLGVAERARPEVTVRRSGAGRAAHAQRCRAPAEPG
;
A
#
# COMPACT_ATOMS: atom_id res chain seq x y z
N ALA A 1 17.51 -11.35 -18.58
CA ALA A 1 17.38 -11.11 -20.03
C ALA A 1 16.09 -10.35 -20.24
N ASP A 2 16.08 -9.34 -21.11
CA ASP A 2 14.85 -8.63 -21.47
C ASP A 2 13.92 -9.61 -22.23
N VAL A 3 12.62 -9.61 -21.91
CA VAL A 3 11.61 -10.54 -22.51
C VAL A 3 10.58 -9.71 -23.30
N PRO A 4 11.01 -9.03 -24.38
CA PRO A 4 10.20 -8.01 -25.06
C PRO A 4 8.93 -8.59 -25.69
N ASP A 5 9.00 -9.82 -26.24
CA ASP A 5 7.84 -10.45 -26.89
C ASP A 5 6.75 -10.92 -25.91
N GLN A 6 7.06 -10.87 -24.60
CA GLN A 6 6.15 -11.28 -23.52
C GLN A 6 5.77 -10.11 -22.61
N THR A 7 6.25 -8.91 -22.93
CA THR A 7 6.07 -7.71 -22.10
C THR A 7 5.41 -6.62 -22.92
N VAL A 8 4.20 -6.23 -22.52
CA VAL A 8 3.54 -5.04 -23.05
C VAL A 8 3.70 -3.91 -22.07
N TRP A 9 4.36 -2.84 -22.49
CA TRP A 9 4.50 -1.63 -21.67
C TRP A 9 3.49 -0.56 -22.06
N HIS A 10 2.61 -0.23 -21.12
CA HIS A 10 1.68 0.88 -21.28
C HIS A 10 2.26 2.14 -20.62
N ARG A 11 2.51 3.19 -21.41
CA ARG A 11 3.02 4.48 -20.90
C ARG A 11 2.06 5.14 -19.90
N ARG A 12 0.77 5.07 -20.22
CA ARG A 12 -0.32 5.64 -19.46
C ARG A 12 -1.58 4.84 -19.76
N LEU A 13 -2.42 4.70 -18.75
CA LEU A 13 -3.74 4.10 -18.84
C LEU A 13 -4.70 5.01 -18.09
N GLU A 14 -5.87 5.23 -18.65
CA GLU A 14 -6.98 5.85 -17.94
C GLU A 14 -7.66 4.81 -17.02
N PRO A 15 -8.40 5.24 -15.98
CA PRO A 15 -8.94 4.31 -14.97
C PRO A 15 -9.78 3.16 -15.54
N ALA A 16 -10.55 3.42 -16.60
CA ALA A 16 -11.36 2.39 -17.28
C ALA A 16 -10.48 1.34 -18.00
N GLU A 17 -9.33 1.74 -18.52
CA GLU A 17 -8.38 0.84 -19.19
C GLU A 17 -7.64 -0.03 -18.17
N VAL A 18 -7.26 0.55 -17.02
CA VAL A 18 -6.72 -0.21 -15.89
C VAL A 18 -7.72 -1.27 -15.42
N ALA A 19 -8.99 -0.88 -15.25
CA ALA A 19 -10.06 -1.80 -14.90
C ALA A 19 -10.18 -2.97 -15.91
N ALA A 20 -10.21 -2.66 -17.21
CA ALA A 20 -10.31 -3.67 -18.26
C ALA A 20 -9.10 -4.61 -18.30
N LEU A 21 -7.90 -4.10 -18.02
CA LEU A 21 -6.70 -4.94 -17.91
C LEU A 21 -6.77 -5.84 -16.67
N LEU A 22 -7.17 -5.32 -15.51
CA LEU A 22 -7.34 -6.14 -14.31
C LEU A 22 -8.37 -7.27 -14.51
N ASP A 23 -9.47 -6.99 -15.22
CA ASP A 23 -10.50 -7.99 -15.52
C ASP A 23 -9.96 -9.14 -16.41
N ARG A 24 -9.02 -8.82 -17.31
CA ARG A 24 -8.37 -9.77 -18.22
C ARG A 24 -7.11 -10.42 -17.63
N SER A 25 -6.54 -9.84 -16.60
CA SER A 25 -5.36 -10.36 -15.91
C SER A 25 -5.73 -11.54 -15.03
N TRP A 26 -4.75 -12.40 -14.77
CA TRP A 26 -4.92 -13.50 -13.85
C TRP A 26 -4.59 -13.13 -12.41
N ALA A 27 -3.59 -12.27 -12.23
CA ALA A 27 -3.16 -11.74 -10.95
C ALA A 27 -2.57 -10.34 -11.13
N LEU A 28 -2.48 -9.59 -10.03
CA LEU A 28 -1.71 -8.35 -9.95
C LEU A 28 -0.34 -8.64 -9.34
N VAL A 29 0.71 -8.08 -9.92
CA VAL A 29 2.06 -8.12 -9.35
C VAL A 29 2.39 -6.72 -8.83
N LEU A 30 2.70 -6.61 -7.54
CA LEU A 30 2.96 -5.34 -6.86
C LEU A 30 4.30 -5.40 -6.09
N PRO A 31 5.45 -5.36 -6.79
CA PRO A 31 6.78 -5.48 -6.19
C PRO A 31 7.29 -4.12 -5.67
N SER A 32 6.39 -3.28 -5.14
CA SER A 32 6.72 -1.95 -4.62
C SER A 32 7.55 -2.05 -3.35
N PHE A 33 8.54 -1.17 -3.18
CA PHE A 33 9.34 -1.10 -1.95
C PHE A 33 8.57 -0.51 -0.76
N SER A 34 7.51 0.26 -1.00
CA SER A 34 6.64 0.84 0.02
C SER A 34 5.36 1.36 -0.61
N GLU A 35 4.24 1.16 0.08
CA GLU A 35 2.91 1.69 -0.27
C GLU A 35 2.21 2.13 1.02
N GLY A 36 1.32 3.12 0.96
CA GLY A 36 0.48 3.50 2.11
C GLY A 36 -0.71 2.55 2.26
N LEU A 37 -1.64 2.63 1.31
CA LEU A 37 -2.69 1.65 1.09
C LEU A 37 -2.88 1.54 -0.42
N PRO A 38 -2.39 0.47 -1.07
CA PRO A 38 -2.36 0.39 -2.52
C PRO A 38 -3.79 0.25 -3.07
N ARG A 39 -4.31 1.32 -3.68
CA ARG A 39 -5.67 1.31 -4.27
C ARG A 39 -5.84 0.24 -5.35
N VAL A 40 -4.81 0.04 -6.18
CA VAL A 40 -4.81 -0.98 -7.23
C VAL A 40 -4.91 -2.40 -6.66
N ALA A 41 -4.39 -2.64 -5.45
CA ALA A 41 -4.58 -3.91 -4.75
C ALA A 41 -6.05 -4.14 -4.41
N ILE A 42 -6.73 -3.12 -3.86
CA ILE A 42 -8.16 -3.18 -3.55
C ILE A 42 -8.98 -3.42 -4.83
N GLU A 43 -8.65 -2.72 -5.90
CA GLU A 43 -9.28 -2.88 -7.22
C GLU A 43 -9.07 -4.30 -7.80
N SER A 44 -7.89 -4.89 -7.59
CA SER A 44 -7.56 -6.27 -7.98
C SER A 44 -8.38 -7.30 -7.18
N LEU A 45 -8.37 -7.18 -5.85
CA LEU A 45 -9.11 -8.07 -4.96
C LEU A 45 -10.62 -8.03 -5.26
N ALA A 46 -11.20 -6.84 -5.47
CA ALA A 46 -12.61 -6.68 -5.83
C ALA A 46 -13.00 -7.45 -7.11
N ARG A 47 -12.05 -7.70 -8.01
CA ARG A 47 -12.20 -8.46 -9.27
C ARG A 47 -11.87 -9.94 -9.15
N GLY A 48 -11.61 -10.43 -7.94
CA GLY A 48 -11.20 -11.82 -7.69
C GLY A 48 -9.79 -12.12 -8.19
N ARG A 49 -8.92 -11.11 -8.28
CA ARG A 49 -7.55 -11.27 -8.80
C ARG A 49 -6.56 -11.29 -7.63
N PRO A 50 -5.90 -12.44 -7.39
CA PRO A 50 -4.92 -12.53 -6.32
C PRO A 50 -3.71 -11.64 -6.61
N ILE A 51 -2.95 -11.33 -5.55
CA ILE A 51 -1.83 -10.40 -5.62
C ILE A 51 -0.54 -11.12 -5.28
N VAL A 52 0.51 -10.94 -6.08
CA VAL A 52 1.88 -11.24 -5.68
C VAL A 52 2.54 -9.92 -5.33
N GLY A 53 2.74 -9.66 -4.03
CA GLY A 53 3.16 -8.35 -3.52
C GLY A 53 4.41 -8.44 -2.65
N SER A 54 5.12 -7.32 -2.51
CA SER A 54 6.20 -7.23 -1.52
C SER A 54 5.65 -7.16 -0.10
N ASP A 55 6.32 -7.81 0.86
CA ASP A 55 6.07 -7.68 2.30
C ASP A 55 6.64 -6.34 2.80
N ALA A 56 6.01 -5.24 2.39
CA ALA A 56 6.48 -3.88 2.67
C ALA A 56 5.34 -2.86 2.73
N GLY A 57 5.51 -1.83 3.57
CA GLY A 57 4.53 -0.77 3.74
C GLY A 57 3.15 -1.30 4.15
N GLY A 58 2.10 -0.81 3.50
CA GLY A 58 0.73 -1.24 3.70
C GLY A 58 0.25 -2.37 2.79
N ILE A 59 1.13 -2.99 1.99
CA ILE A 59 0.76 -4.15 1.15
C ILE A 59 0.24 -5.32 2.03
N PRO A 60 0.85 -5.67 3.18
CA PRO A 60 0.35 -6.74 4.05
C PRO A 60 -1.02 -6.43 4.71
N ASN A 61 -1.49 -5.18 4.67
CA ASN A 61 -2.84 -4.84 5.10
C ASN A 61 -3.91 -5.29 4.08
N ALA A 62 -3.52 -5.45 2.82
CA ALA A 62 -4.41 -5.93 1.76
C ALA A 62 -4.19 -7.41 1.41
N VAL A 63 -2.94 -7.88 1.47
CA VAL A 63 -2.55 -9.23 1.07
C VAL A 63 -2.32 -10.11 2.29
N ARG A 64 -3.08 -11.19 2.39
CA ARG A 64 -2.90 -12.28 3.35
C ARG A 64 -2.22 -13.44 2.62
N ASP A 65 -0.96 -13.69 2.98
CA ASP A 65 -0.13 -14.70 2.35
C ASP A 65 -0.78 -16.09 2.37
N GLY A 66 -0.85 -16.74 1.21
CA GLY A 66 -1.47 -18.05 1.03
C GLY A 66 -3.01 -18.06 1.03
N GLU A 67 -3.66 -16.95 1.37
CA GLU A 67 -5.12 -16.81 1.38
C GLU A 67 -5.62 -16.11 0.11
N ASN A 68 -5.18 -14.87 -0.14
CA ASN A 68 -5.65 -14.03 -1.24
C ASN A 68 -4.52 -13.54 -2.17
N GLY A 69 -3.30 -14.00 -1.90
CA GLY A 69 -2.10 -13.62 -2.61
C GLY A 69 -0.86 -14.30 -2.03
N LEU A 70 0.30 -13.86 -2.49
CA LEU A 70 1.61 -14.29 -2.01
C LEU A 70 2.44 -13.06 -1.67
N LEU A 71 3.12 -13.10 -0.51
CA LEU A 71 4.04 -12.06 -0.08
C LEU A 71 5.49 -12.49 -0.29
N VAL A 72 6.32 -11.59 -0.80
CA VAL A 72 7.76 -11.82 -1.03
C VAL A 72 8.61 -10.70 -0.42
N PRO A 73 9.87 -10.94 -0.04
CA PRO A 73 10.74 -9.87 0.45
C PRO A 73 10.91 -8.74 -0.60
N PRO A 74 10.91 -7.45 -0.19
CA PRO A 74 11.09 -6.34 -1.12
C PRO A 74 12.50 -6.37 -1.76
N GLY A 75 12.56 -6.19 -3.07
CA GLY A 75 13.81 -6.21 -3.84
C GLY A 75 14.38 -7.61 -4.12
N ASP A 76 13.72 -8.69 -3.68
CA ASP A 76 14.12 -10.06 -3.94
C ASP A 76 13.48 -10.57 -5.24
N ALA A 77 14.16 -10.32 -6.36
CA ALA A 77 13.71 -10.76 -7.67
C ALA A 77 13.60 -12.29 -7.81
N PRO A 78 14.53 -13.11 -7.27
CA PRO A 78 14.36 -14.56 -7.21
C PRO A 78 13.08 -14.99 -6.48
N ALA A 79 12.81 -14.47 -5.29
CA ALA A 79 11.59 -14.81 -4.54
C ALA A 79 10.32 -14.40 -5.28
N LEU A 80 10.32 -13.24 -5.95
CA LEU A 80 9.22 -12.80 -6.80
C LEU A 80 9.00 -13.77 -7.97
N ALA A 81 10.07 -14.18 -8.65
CA ALA A 81 9.98 -15.14 -9.75
C ALA A 81 9.43 -16.48 -9.29
N ASP A 82 9.90 -17.00 -8.16
CA ASP A 82 9.41 -18.27 -7.58
C ASP A 82 7.93 -18.20 -7.21
N ALA A 83 7.48 -17.08 -6.63
CA ALA A 83 6.07 -16.86 -6.32
C ALA A 83 5.20 -16.83 -7.59
N LEU A 84 5.66 -16.17 -8.66
CA LEU A 84 4.96 -16.14 -9.95
C LEU A 84 4.92 -17.52 -10.62
N VAL A 85 6.04 -18.25 -10.61
CA VAL A 85 6.10 -19.62 -11.14
C VAL A 85 5.15 -20.53 -10.37
N ARG A 86 5.17 -20.46 -9.04
CA ARG A 86 4.28 -21.25 -8.18
C ARG A 86 2.82 -20.92 -8.47
N LEU A 87 2.48 -19.64 -8.57
CA LEU A 87 1.14 -19.22 -8.94
C LEU A 87 0.76 -19.83 -10.30
N CYS A 88 1.57 -19.64 -11.35
CA CYS A 88 1.35 -20.09 -12.74
C CYS A 88 1.31 -21.62 -12.93
N SER A 89 1.97 -22.40 -12.07
CA SER A 89 2.11 -23.84 -12.24
C SER A 89 1.20 -24.67 -11.32
N ASP A 90 0.77 -24.11 -10.18
CA ASP A 90 -0.14 -24.77 -9.25
C ASP A 90 -1.57 -24.23 -9.42
N ARG A 91 -2.37 -24.96 -10.21
CA ARG A 91 -3.75 -24.59 -10.51
C ARG A 91 -4.64 -24.54 -9.26
N GLU A 92 -4.48 -25.49 -8.33
CA GLU A 92 -5.29 -25.55 -7.11
C GLU A 92 -5.00 -24.36 -6.20
N LEU A 93 -3.72 -24.00 -6.05
CA LEU A 93 -3.33 -22.79 -5.36
C LEU A 93 -3.97 -21.56 -6.01
N ALA A 94 -3.82 -21.40 -7.32
CA ALA A 94 -4.32 -20.21 -7.99
C ALA A 94 -5.84 -20.06 -7.90
N GLU A 95 -6.60 -21.15 -8.08
CA GLU A 95 -8.05 -21.14 -7.93
C GLU A 95 -8.47 -20.80 -6.49
N ARG A 96 -7.76 -21.34 -5.49
CA ARG A 96 -8.00 -21.01 -4.07
C ARG A 96 -7.73 -19.53 -3.78
N LEU A 97 -6.59 -19.00 -4.22
CA LEU A 97 -6.25 -17.59 -4.00
C LEU A 97 -7.26 -16.66 -4.69
N ALA A 98 -7.67 -16.97 -5.92
CA ALA A 98 -8.67 -16.19 -6.65
C ALA A 98 -10.06 -16.24 -6.00
N ALA A 99 -10.49 -17.41 -5.53
CA ALA A 99 -11.77 -17.57 -4.82
C ALA A 99 -11.82 -16.73 -3.53
N ASN A 100 -10.69 -16.58 -2.84
CA ASN A 100 -10.57 -15.80 -1.62
C ASN A 100 -10.26 -14.31 -1.86
N ALA A 101 -9.83 -13.92 -3.05
CA ALA A 101 -9.39 -12.55 -3.33
C ALA A 101 -10.49 -11.50 -3.05
N ARG A 102 -11.70 -11.71 -3.56
CA ARG A 102 -12.82 -10.79 -3.31
C ARG A 102 -13.27 -10.76 -1.84
N PRO A 103 -13.66 -11.89 -1.22
CA PRO A 103 -14.19 -11.88 0.15
C PRO A 103 -13.16 -11.36 1.16
N SER A 104 -11.88 -11.71 0.99
CA SER A 104 -10.81 -11.24 1.89
C SER A 104 -10.62 -9.71 1.83
N GLY A 105 -10.87 -9.09 0.66
CA GLY A 105 -10.73 -7.65 0.43
C GLY A 105 -11.96 -6.81 0.76
N GLU A 106 -13.10 -7.41 1.09
CA GLU A 106 -14.35 -6.68 1.35
C GLU A 106 -14.22 -5.63 2.46
N HIS A 107 -13.43 -5.92 3.49
CA HIS A 107 -13.17 -4.98 4.59
C HIS A 107 -12.45 -3.69 4.17
N LEU A 108 -11.82 -3.68 3.00
CA LEU A 108 -11.14 -2.50 2.43
C LEU A 108 -12.08 -1.68 1.53
N LEU A 109 -13.26 -2.21 1.22
CA LEU A 109 -14.26 -1.54 0.41
C LEU A 109 -15.20 -0.77 1.32
N THR A 110 -15.11 0.56 1.28
CA THR A 110 -16.11 1.44 1.89
C THR A 110 -16.83 2.19 0.76
N PRO A 111 -18.16 2.08 0.64
CA PRO A 111 -18.94 2.89 -0.31
C PRO A 111 -18.68 4.38 -0.10
N PRO A 112 -18.59 5.21 -1.17
CA PRO A 112 -18.26 6.63 -1.04
C PRO A 112 -19.20 7.40 -0.11
N ASP A 113 -20.49 7.10 -0.17
CA ASP A 113 -21.55 7.67 0.64
C ASP A 113 -21.51 7.19 2.11
N GLU A 114 -21.00 5.99 2.39
CA GLU A 114 -20.70 5.58 3.77
C GLU A 114 -19.46 6.31 4.30
N TYR A 115 -18.41 6.39 3.49
CA TYR A 115 -17.19 7.11 3.86
C TYR A 115 -17.52 8.59 4.16
N ALA A 116 -18.29 9.25 3.29
CA ALA A 116 -18.72 10.63 3.46
C ALA A 116 -19.51 10.83 4.76
N ARG A 117 -20.48 9.94 5.06
CA ARG A 117 -21.24 9.97 6.32
C ARG A 117 -20.33 9.84 7.54
N ARG A 118 -19.43 8.85 7.57
CA ARG A 118 -18.51 8.65 8.70
C ARG A 118 -17.62 9.87 8.97
N VAL A 119 -17.13 10.50 7.90
CA VAL A 119 -16.31 11.71 8.00
C VAL A 119 -17.14 12.90 8.47
N ALA A 120 -18.34 13.10 7.92
CA ALA A 120 -19.25 14.16 8.34
C ALA A 120 -19.61 14.03 9.83
N ASP A 121 -20.02 12.84 10.27
CA ASP A 121 -20.34 12.57 11.67
C ASP A 121 -19.14 12.85 12.59
N LEU A 122 -17.91 12.56 12.15
CA LEU A 122 -16.71 12.85 12.92
C LEU A 122 -16.47 14.35 13.05
N VAL A 123 -16.59 15.09 11.95
CA VAL A 123 -16.43 16.55 11.95
C VAL A 123 -17.50 17.19 12.84
N GLU A 124 -18.76 16.79 12.71
CA GLU A 124 -19.85 17.28 13.54
C GLU A 124 -19.62 17.01 15.02
N ARG A 125 -19.16 15.81 15.40
CA ARG A 125 -18.82 15.50 16.80
C ARG A 125 -17.71 16.40 17.37
N VAL A 126 -16.71 16.74 16.56
CA VAL A 126 -15.57 17.57 16.99
C VAL A 126 -15.92 19.06 17.04
N VAL A 127 -16.74 19.52 16.09
CA VAL A 127 -17.12 20.94 15.92
C VAL A 127 -18.36 21.31 16.75
N SER A 128 -19.24 20.36 17.06
CA SER A 128 -20.37 20.61 17.96
C SER A 128 -19.85 21.14 19.29
N PRO A 129 -20.51 22.16 19.87
CA PRO A 129 -20.06 22.85 21.07
C PRO A 129 -20.21 21.93 22.29
N THR A 130 -19.32 20.96 22.40
CA THR A 130 -18.80 20.58 23.70
C THR A 130 -17.96 21.79 24.13
N PRO A 131 -18.08 22.33 25.35
CA PRO A 131 -17.10 23.28 25.83
C PRO A 131 -15.78 22.52 25.86
N HIS A 132 -15.01 22.63 24.78
CA HIS A 132 -13.57 22.54 24.85
C HIS A 132 -13.22 23.72 25.73
N ALA A 133 -13.27 23.53 27.05
CA ALA A 133 -12.39 24.25 27.93
C ALA A 133 -11.03 24.05 27.26
N PHE A 134 -10.59 25.09 26.55
CA PHE A 134 -9.24 25.19 26.09
C PHE A 134 -8.46 25.03 27.39
N LEU A 135 -8.02 23.80 27.68
CA LEU A 135 -7.16 23.52 28.80
C LEU A 135 -6.04 24.49 28.55
N GLY A 136 -6.02 25.56 29.35
CA GLY A 136 -4.99 26.57 29.26
C GLY A 136 -3.72 25.77 29.14
N VAL A 137 -2.99 25.99 28.06
CA VAL A 137 -1.62 25.52 27.98
C VAL A 137 -0.92 26.34 29.07
N ALA A 138 -1.07 25.89 30.32
CA ALA A 138 -0.12 26.15 31.36
C ALA A 138 1.17 25.71 30.70
N GLU A 139 2.04 26.69 30.54
CA GLU A 139 3.36 26.61 29.96
C GLU A 139 4.10 25.44 30.61
N ARG A 140 3.88 24.22 30.10
CA ARG A 140 4.62 23.06 30.57
C ARG A 140 5.99 23.27 29.99
N ALA A 141 6.93 23.57 30.88
CA ALA A 141 8.34 23.66 30.58
C ALA A 141 8.69 22.55 29.58
N ARG A 142 9.25 22.95 28.44
CA ARG A 142 9.71 22.00 27.42
C ARG A 142 10.65 21.02 28.12
N PRO A 143 10.39 19.71 28.12
CA PRO A 143 11.35 18.78 28.66
C PRO A 143 12.64 18.94 27.85
N GLU A 144 13.75 19.20 28.54
CA GLU A 144 15.07 19.18 27.93
C GLU A 144 15.35 17.76 27.46
N VAL A 145 15.11 17.51 26.16
CA VAL A 145 15.45 16.24 25.53
C VAL A 145 16.94 16.28 25.20
N THR A 146 17.77 15.74 26.11
CA THR A 146 19.19 15.50 25.84
C THR A 146 19.34 14.28 24.93
N VAL A 147 19.60 14.52 23.65
CA VAL A 147 19.94 13.44 22.70
C VAL A 147 21.37 12.96 22.99
N ARG A 148 21.51 11.81 23.67
CA ARG A 148 22.80 11.11 23.78
C ARG A 148 23.14 10.47 22.44
N ARG A 149 24.18 10.97 21.77
CA ARG A 149 24.80 10.27 20.64
C ARG A 149 25.65 9.12 21.18
N SER A 150 25.15 7.89 21.10
CA SER A 150 26.01 6.72 21.18
C SER A 150 26.78 6.59 19.87
N GLY A 151 28.05 6.97 19.88
CA GLY A 151 28.95 6.65 18.78
C GLY A 151 29.24 5.15 18.76
N ALA A 152 28.92 4.48 17.65
CA ALA A 152 29.79 3.52 16.95
C ALA A 152 29.02 2.83 15.80
N GLY A 153 29.46 3.08 14.56
CA GLY A 153 29.44 2.05 13.51
C GLY A 153 28.30 2.08 12.49
N ARG A 154 28.49 2.89 11.42
CA ARG A 154 28.53 2.52 9.99
C ARG A 154 27.92 3.60 9.09
N ALA A 155 28.56 3.79 7.94
CA ALA A 155 28.50 4.96 7.07
C ALA A 155 27.11 5.34 6.56
N ALA A 156 26.71 6.59 6.80
CA ALA A 156 25.55 7.22 6.19
C ALA A 156 25.98 7.98 4.93
N HIS A 157 25.45 7.58 3.77
CA HIS A 157 25.44 8.44 2.58
C HIS A 157 24.34 9.48 2.79
N ALA A 158 24.73 10.69 3.22
CA ALA A 158 23.82 11.80 3.46
C ALA A 158 23.67 12.64 2.18
N GLN A 159 22.56 12.46 1.47
CA GLN A 159 22.17 13.36 0.39
C GLN A 159 21.54 14.62 0.99
N ARG A 160 22.21 15.77 0.85
CA ARG A 160 21.69 17.07 1.30
C ARG A 160 20.78 17.64 0.23
N CYS A 161 19.47 17.62 0.45
CA CYS A 161 18.54 18.46 -0.30
C CYS A 161 18.65 19.91 0.24
N ARG A 162 19.18 20.83 -0.58
CA ARG A 162 19.02 22.28 -0.34
C ARG A 162 17.65 22.71 -0.86
N ALA A 163 16.89 23.43 -0.04
CA ALA A 163 15.73 24.18 -0.51
C ALA A 163 16.18 25.31 -1.46
N PRO A 164 15.40 25.66 -2.49
CA PRO A 164 15.70 26.80 -3.36
C PRO A 164 15.59 28.12 -2.59
N ALA A 165 16.47 29.08 -2.92
CA ALA A 165 16.41 30.43 -2.39
C ALA A 165 15.33 31.24 -3.14
N GLU A 166 14.48 31.93 -2.38
CA GLU A 166 13.50 32.91 -2.88
C GLU A 166 14.22 34.11 -3.53
N PRO A 167 13.73 34.65 -4.67
CA PRO A 167 14.31 35.83 -5.29
C PRO A 167 13.82 37.13 -4.61
N GLY A 168 14.77 38.04 -4.36
CA GLY A 168 14.51 39.45 -4.06
C GLY A 168 14.70 40.33 -5.28
#